data_AF-A0A8S0ZKR4-F1
#
_entry.id   AF-A0A8S0ZKR4-F1
#
_cell.length_a   1.000
_cell.length_b   1.000
_cell.length_c   1.000
_cell.angle_alpha   90.00
_cell.angle_beta   90.00
_cell.angle_gamma   90.00
#
_symmetry.space_group_name_H-M   'P 1'
#
loop_
_entity.id
_entity.type
_entity.pdbx_description
1 polymer ?
#
loop_
_entity_poly.entity_id
_entity_poly.type
_entity_poly.pdbx_seq_one_letter_code
_entity_poly.pdbx_strand_id
1 'polypeptide(L)'
;MCEKRIRKIKRGSHLTRLREARRLQRLQRFSLPSARDDNTTAPCPPTVDKQAQNRVILELAWKTVALMHKNRLIQQKIIALKKETSEFVETVMNNPENRKRYLEHIRLHGTPQVQNQVPENKASLNIDLKM
;
A
#
# COMPACT_ATOMS: atom_id res chain seq x y z
N MET A 1 -34.99 -25.80 17.28
CA MET A 1 -35.46 -24.49 16.78
C MET A 1 -34.24 -23.62 16.55
N CYS A 2 -33.72 -23.52 15.32
CA CYS A 2 -32.49 -22.78 15.03
C CYS A 2 -32.83 -21.37 14.55
N GLU A 3 -32.82 -20.41 15.48
CA GLU A 3 -33.00 -18.98 15.17
C GLU A 3 -31.78 -18.43 14.44
N LYS A 4 -31.89 -18.27 13.12
CA LYS A 4 -30.90 -17.58 12.31
C LYS A 4 -31.02 -16.07 12.53
N ARG A 5 -30.26 -15.52 13.49
CA ARG A 5 -29.91 -14.09 13.50
C ARG A 5 -28.89 -13.83 12.39
N ILE A 6 -29.35 -13.48 11.20
CA ILE A 6 -28.51 -12.86 10.18
C ILE A 6 -28.96 -11.41 10.04
N ARG A 7 -28.24 -10.48 10.67
CA ARG A 7 -28.37 -9.06 10.35
C ARG A 7 -27.00 -8.41 10.16
N LYS A 8 -26.89 -7.78 8.99
CA LYS A 8 -25.88 -6.83 8.47
C LYS A 8 -24.67 -7.42 7.73
N ILE A 9 -24.92 -7.89 6.50
CA ILE A 9 -23.96 -7.73 5.38
C ILE A 9 -24.55 -6.74 4.36
N LYS A 10 -24.75 -5.47 4.74
CA LYS A 10 -25.29 -4.45 3.81
C LYS A 10 -24.25 -3.50 3.20
N ARG A 11 -22.98 -3.51 3.65
CA ARG A 11 -21.90 -2.71 3.01
C ARG A 11 -20.90 -3.51 2.17
N GLY A 12 -20.60 -4.76 2.54
CA GLY A 12 -19.76 -5.65 1.72
C GLY A 12 -20.46 -6.11 0.44
N SER A 13 -21.78 -6.34 0.50
CA SER A 13 -22.59 -6.82 -0.62
C SER A 13 -22.53 -5.87 -1.83
N HIS A 14 -22.70 -4.57 -1.63
CA HIS A 14 -22.75 -3.62 -2.75
C HIS A 14 -21.38 -3.46 -3.43
N LEU A 15 -20.30 -3.32 -2.65
CA LEU A 15 -18.96 -3.18 -3.21
C LEU A 15 -18.51 -4.45 -3.95
N THR A 16 -18.83 -5.63 -3.41
CA THR A 16 -18.58 -6.91 -4.07
C THR A 16 -19.43 -7.05 -5.34
N ARG A 17 -20.70 -6.63 -5.31
CA ARG A 17 -21.57 -6.61 -6.51
C ARG A 17 -21.04 -5.68 -7.58
N LEU A 18 -20.49 -4.51 -7.21
CA LEU A 18 -19.88 -3.56 -8.14
C LEU A 18 -18.55 -4.09 -8.73
N ARG A 19 -17.81 -4.90 -7.97
CA ARG A 19 -16.61 -5.58 -8.46
C ARG A 19 -16.95 -6.72 -9.42
N GLU A 20 -17.90 -7.57 -9.06
CA GLU A 20 -18.37 -8.67 -9.92
C GLU A 20 -19.01 -8.14 -11.20
N ALA A 21 -19.83 -7.08 -11.14
CA ALA A 21 -20.40 -6.45 -12.33
C ALA A 21 -19.32 -5.94 -13.30
N ARG A 22 -18.24 -5.32 -12.78
CA ARG A 22 -17.09 -4.89 -13.60
C ARG A 22 -16.29 -6.07 -14.15
N ARG A 23 -16.16 -7.16 -13.40
CA ARG A 23 -15.52 -8.40 -13.86
C ARG A 23 -16.30 -8.99 -15.04
N LEU A 24 -17.63 -9.08 -14.93
CA LEU A 24 -18.51 -9.58 -15.98
C LEU A 24 -18.50 -8.68 -17.22
N GLN A 25 -18.50 -7.35 -17.05
CA GLN A 25 -18.40 -6.41 -18.17
C GLN A 25 -17.09 -6.57 -18.98
N ARG A 26 -15.98 -6.87 -18.29
CA ARG A 26 -14.71 -7.17 -18.97
C ARG A 26 -14.78 -8.48 -19.74
N LEU A 27 -15.36 -9.51 -19.14
CA LEU A 27 -15.53 -10.81 -19.81
C LEU A 27 -16.42 -10.71 -21.04
N GLN A 28 -17.51 -9.93 -20.99
CA GLN A 28 -18.37 -9.68 -22.16
C GLN A 28 -17.63 -8.97 -23.30
N ARG A 29 -16.69 -8.06 -23.03
CA ARG A 29 -15.88 -7.45 -24.10
C ARG A 29 -14.98 -8.44 -24.83
N PHE A 30 -14.57 -9.52 -24.17
CA PHE A 30 -13.75 -10.56 -24.79
C PHE A 30 -14.58 -11.68 -25.42
N SER A 31 -15.91 -11.71 -25.23
CA SER A 31 -16.77 -12.81 -25.66
C SER A 31 -17.74 -12.47 -26.79
N LEU A 32 -17.57 -11.37 -27.53
CA LEU A 32 -18.31 -11.19 -28.79
C LEU A 32 -17.53 -11.84 -29.95
N PRO A 33 -17.99 -12.97 -30.51
CA PRO A 33 -17.58 -13.33 -31.86
C PRO A 33 -18.13 -12.28 -32.82
N SER A 34 -17.23 -11.74 -33.64
CA SER A 34 -17.51 -10.86 -34.76
C SER A 34 -18.42 -11.59 -35.76
N ALA A 35 -19.73 -11.38 -35.65
CA ALA A 35 -20.63 -11.57 -36.78
C ALA A 35 -20.63 -10.25 -37.56
N ARG A 36 -19.98 -10.29 -38.72
CA ARG A 36 -20.16 -9.29 -39.79
C ARG A 36 -21.64 -9.20 -40.12
N ASP A 37 -22.14 -7.98 -40.31
CA ASP A 37 -22.78 -7.57 -41.56
C ASP A 37 -22.77 -6.03 -41.66
N ASP A 38 -22.56 -5.56 -42.88
CA ASP A 38 -22.39 -4.18 -43.30
C ASP A 38 -23.64 -3.32 -43.06
N ASN A 39 -23.45 -2.19 -42.36
CA ASN A 39 -23.93 -0.84 -42.69
C ASN A 39 -24.15 0.01 -41.42
N THR A 40 -23.66 1.25 -41.49
CA THR A 40 -24.01 2.39 -40.63
C THR A 40 -23.28 2.50 -39.28
N THR A 41 -22.37 3.50 -39.25
CA THR A 41 -21.80 4.19 -38.09
C THR A 41 -20.86 3.38 -37.19
N ALA A 42 -19.56 3.46 -37.48
CA ALA A 42 -18.52 3.10 -36.53
C ALA A 42 -18.74 3.86 -35.21
N PRO A 43 -18.92 3.20 -34.05
CA PRO A 43 -18.90 3.87 -32.77
C PRO A 43 -17.45 4.20 -32.45
N CYS A 44 -17.04 5.43 -32.77
CA CYS A 44 -15.78 6.00 -32.28
C CYS A 44 -15.65 5.75 -30.77
N PRO A 45 -14.45 5.42 -30.25
CA PRO A 45 -14.24 5.34 -28.81
C PRO A 45 -14.63 6.68 -28.19
N PRO A 46 -15.26 6.70 -26.99
CA PRO A 46 -15.61 7.95 -26.34
C PRO A 46 -14.34 8.80 -26.22
N THR A 47 -14.34 9.95 -26.87
CA THR A 47 -13.30 10.97 -26.73
C THR A 47 -13.40 11.47 -25.30
N VAL A 48 -12.66 10.82 -24.41
CA VAL A 48 -12.60 11.25 -23.02
C VAL A 48 -12.06 12.68 -23.04
N ASP A 49 -12.82 13.61 -22.47
CA ASP A 49 -12.46 15.01 -22.44
C ASP A 49 -11.06 15.14 -21.82
N LYS A 50 -10.09 15.52 -22.67
CA LYS A 50 -8.67 15.63 -22.31
C LYS A 50 -8.49 16.61 -21.15
N GLN A 51 -9.34 17.62 -21.05
CA GLN A 51 -9.30 18.57 -19.95
C GLN A 51 -9.72 17.92 -18.63
N ALA A 52 -10.75 17.08 -18.64
CA ALA A 52 -11.18 16.32 -17.48
C ALA A 52 -10.11 15.31 -17.03
N GLN A 53 -9.45 14.62 -17.96
CA GLN A 53 -8.33 13.72 -17.65
C GLN A 53 -7.16 14.47 -16.99
N ASN A 54 -6.77 15.63 -17.57
CA ASN A 54 -5.67 16.43 -17.03
C ASN A 54 -5.96 16.91 -15.59
N ARG A 55 -7.21 17.29 -15.29
CA ARG A 55 -7.60 17.66 -13.91
C ARG A 55 -7.42 16.50 -12.93
N VAL A 56 -7.85 15.30 -13.30
CA VAL A 56 -7.69 14.09 -12.48
C VAL A 56 -6.21 13.75 -12.28
N ILE A 57 -5.40 13.86 -13.33
CA ILE A 57 -3.95 13.61 -13.25
C ILE A 57 -3.27 14.61 -12.32
N LEU A 58 -3.61 15.91 -12.44
CA LEU A 58 -3.06 16.95 -11.57
C LEU A 58 -3.46 16.73 -10.11
N GLU A 59 -4.73 16.40 -9.84
CA GLU A 59 -5.19 16.06 -8.49
C GLU A 59 -4.44 14.86 -7.91
N LEU A 60 -4.22 13.83 -8.72
CA LEU A 60 -3.46 12.65 -8.32
C LEU A 60 -1.99 12.99 -8.03
N ALA A 61 -1.39 13.85 -8.85
CA ALA A 61 -0.01 14.31 -8.65
C ALA A 61 0.13 15.06 -7.32
N TRP A 62 -0.78 15.99 -7.02
CA TRP A 62 -0.77 16.70 -5.73
C TRP A 62 -0.94 15.78 -4.53
N LYS A 63 -1.87 14.81 -4.62
CA LYS A 63 -2.03 13.79 -3.57
C LYS A 63 -0.77 12.96 -3.39
N THR A 64 -0.07 12.65 -4.47
CA THR A 64 1.19 11.89 -4.44
C THR A 64 2.30 12.70 -3.77
N VAL A 65 2.45 13.98 -4.10
CA VAL A 65 3.42 14.87 -3.44
C VAL A 65 3.15 14.95 -1.93
N ALA A 66 1.89 15.16 -1.53
CA ALA A 66 1.51 15.20 -0.13
C ALA A 66 1.79 13.86 0.59
N LEU A 67 1.55 12.73 -0.09
CA LEU A 67 1.86 11.41 0.43
C LEU A 67 3.37 11.19 0.59
N MET A 68 4.19 11.57 -0.39
CA MET A 68 5.65 11.49 -0.33
C MET A 68 6.21 12.32 0.83
N HIS A 69 5.69 13.53 1.04
CA HIS A 69 6.09 14.36 2.17
C HIS A 69 5.77 13.69 3.51
N LYS A 70 4.55 13.15 3.68
CA LYS A 70 4.19 12.37 4.86
C LYS A 70 5.07 11.14 5.05
N ASN A 71 5.39 10.42 3.98
CA ASN A 71 6.26 9.26 4.01
C ASN A 71 7.67 9.64 4.50
N ARG A 72 8.23 10.75 4.01
CA ARG A 72 9.52 11.28 4.47
C ARG A 72 9.53 11.60 5.96
N LEU A 73 8.49 12.26 6.47
CA LEU A 73 8.37 12.55 7.91
C LEU A 73 8.27 11.26 8.75
N ILE A 74 7.54 10.25 8.27
CA ILE A 74 7.45 8.95 8.95
C ILE A 74 8.83 8.28 8.99
N GLN A 75 9.58 8.30 7.89
CA GLN A 75 10.93 7.74 7.86
C GLN A 75 11.87 8.44 8.85
N GLN A 76 11.80 9.77 8.97
CA GLN A 76 12.58 10.51 9.96
C GLN A 76 12.25 10.07 11.39
N LYS A 77 10.96 9.89 11.71
CA LYS A 77 10.53 9.38 13.02
C LYS A 77 11.01 7.95 13.28
N ILE A 78 10.98 7.08 12.27
CA ILE A 78 11.52 5.72 12.39
C ILE A 78 13.02 5.75 12.71
N ILE A 79 13.79 6.61 12.03
CA ILE A 79 15.22 6.75 12.28
C ILE A 79 15.48 7.25 13.70
N ALA A 80 14.77 8.29 14.15
CA ALA A 80 14.88 8.80 15.51
C ALA A 80 14.56 7.71 16.55
N LEU A 81 13.45 7.00 16.37
CA LEU A 81 13.03 5.92 17.28
C LEU A 81 14.04 4.76 17.30
N LYS A 82 14.62 4.40 16.15
CA LYS A 82 15.67 3.39 16.08
C LYS A 82 16.90 3.80 16.87
N LYS A 83 17.29 5.08 16.78
CA LYS A 83 18.41 5.63 17.55
C LYS A 83 18.12 5.56 19.06
N GLU A 84 16.97 6.07 19.49
CA GLU A 84 16.53 6.01 20.89
C GLU A 84 16.48 4.56 21.41
N THR A 85 15.99 3.63 20.58
CA THR A 85 15.94 2.20 20.93
C THR A 85 17.35 1.61 21.07
N SER A 86 18.31 1.99 20.22
CA SER A 86 19.71 1.54 20.34
C SER A 86 20.33 2.02 21.64
N GLU A 87 20.19 3.31 21.95
CA GLU A 87 20.69 3.90 23.20
C GLU A 87 20.05 3.22 24.43
N PHE A 88 18.74 2.97 24.38
CA PHE A 88 18.05 2.22 25.43
C PHE A 88 18.60 0.79 25.58
N VAL A 89 18.77 0.05 24.48
CA VAL A 89 19.34 -1.31 24.54
C VAL A 89 20.76 -1.30 25.11
N GLU A 90 21.60 -0.34 24.70
CA GLU A 90 22.95 -0.18 25.24
C GLU A 90 22.92 0.05 26.76
N THR A 91 22.10 0.98 27.25
CA THR A 91 21.95 1.23 28.70
C THR A 91 21.47 0.00 29.46
N VAL A 92 20.53 -0.78 28.91
CA VAL A 92 20.06 -2.03 29.51
C VAL A 92 21.16 -3.09 29.55
N MET A 93 21.94 -3.22 28.47
CA MET A 93 23.00 -4.23 28.31
C MET A 93 24.28 -3.88 29.07
N ASN A 94 24.48 -2.61 29.46
CA ASN A 94 25.58 -2.20 30.33
C ASN A 94 25.51 -2.86 31.73
N ASN A 95 24.33 -3.31 32.16
CA ASN A 95 24.22 -4.12 33.37
C ASN A 95 24.68 -5.56 33.08
N PRO A 96 25.74 -6.06 33.76
CA PRO A 96 26.27 -7.40 33.52
C PRO A 96 25.28 -8.53 33.85
N GLU A 97 24.33 -8.30 34.76
CA GLU A 97 23.26 -9.26 35.08
C GLU A 97 22.28 -9.39 33.91
N ASN A 98 21.84 -8.26 33.34
CA ASN A 98 20.96 -8.24 32.17
C ASN A 98 21.61 -8.96 30.99
N ARG A 99 22.90 -8.70 30.75
CA ARG A 99 23.65 -9.35 29.68
C ARG A 99 23.73 -10.87 29.86
N LYS A 100 23.96 -11.36 31.08
CA LYS A 100 23.98 -12.80 31.39
C LYS A 100 22.62 -13.44 31.12
N ARG A 101 21.54 -12.85 31.64
CA ARG A 101 20.17 -13.34 31.44
C ARG A 101 19.77 -13.35 29.96
N TYR A 102 20.17 -12.34 29.20
CA TYR A 102 19.92 -12.28 27.76
C TYR A 102 20.63 -13.39 26.98
N LEU A 103 21.91 -13.64 27.27
CA LEU A 103 22.67 -14.73 26.66
C LEU A 103 22.07 -16.10 26.99
N GLU A 104 21.64 -16.29 28.24
CA GLU A 104 20.95 -17.50 28.66
C GLU A 104 19.61 -17.68 27.92
N HIS A 105 18.83 -16.61 27.78
CA HIS A 105 17.59 -16.63 27.01
C HIS A 105 17.81 -17.01 25.54
N ILE A 106 18.81 -16.41 24.86
CA ILE A 106 19.15 -16.79 23.48
C ILE A 106 19.55 -18.27 23.40
N ARG A 107 20.31 -18.76 24.37
CA ARG A 107 20.76 -20.15 24.40
C ARG A 107 19.60 -21.14 24.57
N LEU A 108 18.60 -20.79 25.37
CA LEU A 108 17.46 -21.67 25.68
C LEU A 108 16.32 -21.57 24.66
N HIS A 109 16.08 -20.39 24.08
CA HIS A 109 14.89 -20.11 23.27
C HIS A 109 15.21 -19.72 21.82
N GLY A 110 16.49 -19.65 21.44
CA GLY A 110 16.93 -19.16 20.14
C GLY A 110 16.85 -17.64 20.03
N THR A 111 17.43 -17.08 18.97
CA THR A 111 17.40 -15.63 18.72
C THR A 111 15.96 -15.17 18.44
N PRO A 112 15.44 -14.15 19.14
CA PRO A 112 14.26 -13.47 18.65
C PRO A 112 14.63 -12.83 17.31
N GLN A 113 13.94 -13.20 16.23
CA GLN A 113 14.09 -12.56 14.92
C GLN A 113 13.78 -11.06 15.06
N VAL A 114 14.81 -10.23 15.20
CA VAL A 114 14.67 -8.79 15.08
C VAL A 114 14.57 -8.47 13.59
N GLN A 115 13.36 -8.57 13.02
CA GLN A 115 13.05 -8.08 11.68
C GLN A 115 13.07 -6.55 11.68
N ASN A 116 14.27 -5.97 11.64
CA ASN A 116 14.48 -4.55 11.34
C ASN A 116 15.53 -4.36 10.24
N GLN A 117 15.53 -5.24 9.23
CA GLN A 117 16.21 -4.95 7.97
C GLN A 117 15.33 -4.02 7.14
N VAL A 118 15.57 -2.71 7.27
CA VAL A 118 15.30 -1.79 6.16
C VAL A 118 16.64 -1.66 5.44
N PRO A 119 16.74 -2.01 4.14
CA PRO A 119 17.98 -1.85 3.41
C PRO A 119 18.37 -0.37 3.38
N GLU A 120 19.63 -0.07 3.68
CA GLU A 120 20.24 1.23 3.37
C GLU A 120 20.19 1.45 1.86
N ASN A 121 19.10 2.02 1.35
CA ASN A 121 19.10 2.60 0.02
C ASN A 121 19.85 3.93 0.10
N LYS A 122 21.18 3.86 -0.08
CA LYS A 122 22.00 4.97 -0.54
C LYS A 122 21.60 5.31 -1.97
N ALA A 123 20.48 6.00 -2.13
CA ALA A 123 20.12 6.66 -3.38
C ALA A 123 19.79 8.12 -3.06
N SER A 124 20.85 8.89 -2.82
CA SER A 124 20.83 10.34 -2.92
C SER A 124 20.61 10.71 -4.39
N LEU A 125 19.37 10.57 -4.88
CA LEU A 125 18.94 11.30 -6.06
C LEU A 125 18.56 12.70 -5.58
N ASN A 126 19.58 13.57 -5.57
CA ASN A 126 19.38 15.02 -5.68
C ASN A 126 18.59 15.26 -6.97
N ILE A 127 17.28 15.38 -6.85
CA ILE A 127 16.48 16.02 -7.88
C ILE A 127 16.28 17.44 -7.38
N ASP A 128 17.29 18.28 -7.64
CA ASP A 128 17.13 19.74 -7.65
C ASP A 128 16.13 20.07 -8.74
N LEU A 129 14.86 20.13 -8.38
CA LEU A 129 13.83 20.75 -9.21
C LEU A 129 13.90 22.25 -8.98
N LYS A 130 14.87 22.89 -9.63
CA LYS A 130 14.92 24.35 -9.79
C LYS A 130 13.73 24.76 -10.65
N MET A 131 12.77 25.47 -10.06
CA MET A 131 11.79 26.27 -10.80
C MET A 131 12.45 27.50 -11.42
#